data_AF-A0A2A6ZCY6-F1
#
_entry.id   AF-A0A2A6ZCY6-F1
#
_cell.length_a   1.000
_cell.length_b   1.000
_cell.length_c   1.000
_cell.angle_alpha   90.00
_cell.angle_beta   90.00
_cell.angle_gamma   90.00
#
_symmetry.space_group_name_H-M   'P 1'
#
loop_
_entity.id
_entity.type
_entity.pdbx_description
1 polymer ?
#
loop_
_entity_poly.entity_id
_entity_poly.type
_entity_poly.pdbx_seq_one_letter_code
_entity_poly.pdbx_strand_id
1 'polypeptide(L)'
;MENKMMMPASYNVLSNEEMTYTEGGATVGQALAAWFWPGYATQIGIGKCREEVAKDRDNWLSNAWNNMLAECKGNVTNGFYYAGIIVNNAVFTIGSLGLYAVISLGNIYF
;
A
#
# COMPACT_ATOMS: atom_id res chain seq x y z
N MET A 1 -3.51 -53.84 21.50
CA MET A 1 -4.59 -52.88 21.17
C MET A 1 -4.46 -51.72 22.14
N GLU A 2 -3.98 -50.59 21.64
CA GLU A 2 -3.68 -49.38 22.40
C GLU A 2 -4.96 -48.52 22.44
N ASN A 3 -5.55 -48.36 23.62
CA ASN A 3 -6.73 -47.51 23.81
C ASN A 3 -6.31 -46.04 23.77
N LYS A 4 -6.37 -45.41 22.60
CA LYS A 4 -6.33 -43.94 22.50
C LYS A 4 -7.76 -43.41 22.61
N MET A 5 -8.08 -42.90 23.80
CA MET A 5 -9.31 -42.16 24.04
C MET A 5 -9.38 -40.99 23.06
N MET A 6 -10.38 -40.99 22.19
CA MET A 6 -10.68 -39.84 21.35
C MET A 6 -11.18 -38.73 22.26
N MET A 7 -10.35 -37.70 22.46
CA MET A 7 -10.79 -36.50 23.14
C MET A 7 -11.67 -35.73 22.15
N PRO A 8 -12.94 -35.43 22.47
CA PRO A 8 -13.73 -34.54 21.65
C PRO A 8 -13.06 -33.16 21.80
N ALA A 9 -12.31 -32.73 20.79
CA ALA A 9 -12.04 -31.31 20.62
C ALA A 9 -13.36 -30.66 20.26
N SER A 10 -14.19 -30.50 21.30
CA SER A 10 -15.26 -29.53 21.40
C SER A 10 -14.86 -28.32 20.60
N TYR A 11 -15.66 -28.04 19.58
CA TYR A 11 -15.88 -26.74 18.97
C TYR A 11 -15.42 -25.60 19.90
N ASN A 12 -14.14 -25.25 19.85
CA ASN A 12 -13.75 -23.85 19.96
C ASN A 12 -13.83 -23.30 18.55
N VAL A 13 -15.01 -23.43 17.94
CA VAL A 13 -15.52 -22.33 17.15
C VAL A 13 -15.68 -21.24 18.19
N LEU A 14 -14.62 -20.46 18.35
CA LEU A 14 -14.74 -19.10 18.84
C LEU A 14 -15.95 -18.56 18.11
N SER A 15 -17.01 -18.32 18.88
CA SER A 15 -18.25 -17.72 18.43
C SER A 15 -17.90 -16.66 17.40
N ASN A 16 -18.41 -16.81 16.18
CA ASN A 16 -18.20 -15.88 15.08
C ASN A 16 -18.54 -14.41 15.45
N GLU A 17 -19.09 -14.17 16.63
CA GLU A 17 -19.37 -12.86 17.24
C GLU A 17 -18.12 -12.15 17.80
N GLU A 18 -16.97 -12.82 17.96
CA GLU A 18 -15.70 -12.17 18.36
C GLU A 18 -14.60 -12.28 17.29
N MET A 19 -14.97 -12.71 16.08
CA MET A 19 -14.25 -12.31 14.88
C MET A 19 -14.62 -10.85 14.63
N THR A 20 -13.91 -9.94 15.30
CA THR A 20 -13.88 -8.54 14.85
C THR A 20 -13.38 -8.60 13.41
N TYR A 21 -14.32 -8.55 12.46
CA TYR A 21 -14.09 -8.44 11.03
C TYR A 21 -13.45 -7.07 10.81
N THR A 22 -12.15 -6.94 11.10
CA THR A 22 -11.35 -5.90 10.48
C THR A 22 -11.10 -6.40 9.06
N GLU A 23 -12.08 -6.16 8.20
CA GLU A 23 -11.99 -6.33 6.75
C GLU A 23 -10.60 -5.88 6.30
N GLY A 24 -9.94 -6.68 5.45
CA GLY A 24 -8.57 -6.46 4.97
C GLY A 24 -8.42 -5.23 4.07
N GLY A 25 -8.70 -4.05 4.63
CA GLY A 25 -8.69 -2.76 3.96
C GLY A 25 -8.03 -1.69 4.81
N ALA A 26 -7.68 -0.59 4.16
CA ALA A 26 -7.14 0.59 4.79
C ALA A 26 -8.16 1.18 5.78
N THR A 27 -7.65 1.60 6.93
CA THR A 27 -8.44 2.38 7.88
C THR A 27 -8.61 3.81 7.39
N VAL A 28 -9.63 4.53 7.89
CA VAL A 28 -9.83 5.95 7.57
C VAL A 28 -8.59 6.79 7.92
N GLY A 29 -7.93 6.49 9.04
CA GLY A 29 -6.70 7.20 9.43
C GLY A 29 -5.55 7.01 8.44
N GLN A 30 -5.36 5.79 7.94
CA GLN A 30 -4.36 5.51 6.90
C GLN A 30 -4.72 6.20 5.58
N ALA A 31 -6.00 6.19 5.22
CA ALA A 31 -6.50 6.88 4.03
C ALA A 31 -6.19 8.39 4.10
N LEU A 32 -6.48 9.05 5.23
CA LEU A 32 -6.13 10.46 5.43
C LEU A 32 -4.61 10.70 5.42
N ALA A 33 -3.83 9.83 6.07
CA ALA A 33 -2.38 9.95 6.08
C ALA A 33 -1.78 9.85 4.66
N ALA A 34 -2.35 8.99 3.80
CA ALA A 34 -1.93 8.86 2.40
C ALA A 34 -2.13 10.14 1.57
N TRP A 35 -3.05 11.02 1.97
CA TRP A 35 -3.28 12.30 1.28
C TRP A 35 -2.49 13.46 1.89
N PHE A 36 -2.48 13.57 3.22
CA PHE A 36 -1.96 14.75 3.91
C PHE A 36 -0.53 14.62 4.40
N TRP A 37 0.03 13.40 4.42
CA TRP A 37 1.41 13.16 4.83
C TRP A 37 2.19 12.52 3.68
N PRO A 38 2.88 13.33 2.86
CA PRO A 38 3.58 12.80 1.70
C PRO A 38 4.65 11.77 2.02
N GLY A 39 5.41 11.94 3.12
CA GLY A 39 6.42 10.96 3.54
C GLY A 39 5.86 9.56 3.85
N TYR A 40 4.60 9.47 4.29
CA TYR A 40 3.91 8.22 4.58
C TYR A 40 3.51 7.55 3.26
N ALA A 41 2.89 8.31 2.35
CA ALA A 41 2.58 7.86 1.00
C ALA A 41 3.82 7.39 0.23
N THR A 42 4.94 8.11 0.34
CA THR A 42 6.20 7.74 -0.32
C THR A 42 6.78 6.44 0.23
N GLN A 43 6.79 6.25 1.55
CA GLN A 43 7.31 5.02 2.16
C GLN A 43 6.51 3.79 1.70
N ILE A 44 5.18 3.88 1.69
CA ILE A 44 4.32 2.78 1.22
C ILE A 44 4.50 2.53 -0.27
N GLY A 45 4.53 3.60 -1.08
CA GLY A 45 4.75 3.51 -2.53
C GLY A 45 6.08 2.83 -2.87
N ILE A 46 7.17 3.21 -2.20
CA ILE A 46 8.49 2.57 -2.36
C ILE A 46 8.43 1.10 -1.96
N GLY A 47 7.74 0.76 -0.86
CA GLY A 47 7.54 -0.62 -0.44
C GLY A 47 6.91 -1.48 -1.54
N LYS A 48 5.81 -1.00 -2.13
CA LYS A 48 5.11 -1.66 -3.26
C LYS A 48 6.02 -1.82 -4.47
N CYS A 49 6.74 -0.77 -4.84
CA CYS A 49 7.70 -0.83 -5.94
C CYS A 49 8.80 -1.87 -5.68
N ARG A 50 9.34 -1.94 -4.46
CA ARG A 50 10.36 -2.92 -4.08
C ARG A 50 9.85 -4.35 -4.13
N GLU A 51 8.60 -4.58 -3.70
CA GLU A 51 7.93 -5.88 -3.82
C GLU A 51 7.84 -6.33 -5.28
N GLU A 52 7.45 -5.43 -6.19
CA GLU A 52 7.34 -5.75 -7.62
C GLU A 52 8.71 -5.90 -8.30
N VAL A 53 9.70 -5.08 -7.92
CA VAL A 53 11.10 -5.21 -8.38
C VAL A 53 11.67 -6.59 -8.03
N ALA A 54 11.29 -7.15 -6.88
CA ALA A 54 11.72 -8.49 -6.48
C ALA A 54 11.04 -9.62 -7.28
N LYS A 55 9.85 -9.37 -7.85
CA LYS A 55 9.10 -10.35 -8.65
C LYS A 55 9.47 -10.30 -10.14
N ASP A 56 9.50 -9.10 -10.71
CA ASP A 56 9.77 -8.85 -12.13
C ASP A 56 10.51 -7.52 -12.28
N ARG A 57 11.83 -7.59 -12.52
CA ARG A 57 12.69 -6.40 -12.66
C ARG A 57 12.43 -5.59 -13.91
N ASP A 58 11.81 -6.15 -14.95
CA ASP A 58 11.67 -5.46 -16.22
C ASP A 58 10.35 -4.68 -16.28
N ASN A 59 9.29 -5.18 -15.63
CA ASN A 59 7.96 -4.55 -15.63
C ASN A 59 7.49 -4.03 -14.26
N TRP A 60 8.37 -3.99 -13.25
CA TRP A 60 8.01 -3.66 -11.86
C TRP A 60 7.17 -2.38 -11.72
N LEU A 61 7.49 -1.32 -12.48
CA LEU A 61 6.81 -0.03 -12.35
C LEU A 61 5.35 -0.11 -12.82
N SER A 62 5.15 -0.71 -13.99
CA SER A 62 3.83 -0.95 -14.55
C SER A 62 3.01 -1.89 -13.66
N ASN A 63 3.65 -2.94 -13.12
CA ASN A 63 3.01 -3.89 -12.23
C ASN A 63 2.59 -3.22 -10.91
N ALA A 64 3.47 -2.41 -10.30
CA ALA A 64 3.16 -1.68 -9.07
C ALA A 64 1.99 -0.71 -9.28
N TRP A 65 2.01 0.04 -10.38
CA TRP A 65 0.93 0.97 -10.74
C TRP A 65 -0.40 0.25 -10.94
N ASN A 66 -0.41 -0.81 -11.75
CA ASN A 66 -1.62 -1.56 -12.07
C ASN A 66 -2.19 -2.28 -10.84
N ASN A 67 -1.34 -2.85 -9.99
CA ASN A 67 -1.77 -3.51 -8.75
C ASN A 67 -2.39 -2.50 -7.79
N MET A 68 -1.76 -1.34 -7.58
CA MET A 68 -2.33 -0.28 -6.74
C MET A 68 -3.66 0.26 -7.31
N LEU A 69 -3.78 0.40 -8.63
CA LEU A 69 -5.01 0.80 -9.27
C LEU A 69 -6.12 -0.25 -9.13
N ALA A 70 -5.77 -1.53 -9.17
CA ALA A 70 -6.72 -2.62 -8.95
C ALA A 70 -7.27 -2.60 -7.51
N GLU A 71 -6.41 -2.34 -6.53
CA GLU A 71 -6.78 -2.22 -5.11
C GLU A 71 -7.75 -1.05 -4.84
N CYS A 72 -7.76 -0.01 -5.68
CA CYS A 72 -8.74 1.07 -5.58
C CYS A 72 -10.20 0.60 -5.76
N LYS A 73 -10.43 -0.58 -6.35
CA LYS A 73 -11.78 -1.10 -6.65
C LYS A 73 -12.42 -1.85 -5.49
N GLY A 74 -11.70 -2.10 -4.39
CA GLY A 74 -12.19 -2.92 -3.28
C GLY A 74 -13.32 -2.27 -2.47
N ASN A 75 -13.07 -1.10 -1.90
CA ASN A 75 -14.06 -0.29 -1.19
C ASN A 75 -13.65 1.20 -1.23
N VAL A 76 -14.54 2.10 -0.80
CA VAL A 76 -14.28 3.55 -0.83
C VAL A 76 -13.02 3.95 -0.05
N THR A 77 -12.77 3.33 1.11
CA THR A 77 -11.61 3.69 1.94
C THR A 77 -10.29 3.24 1.31
N ASN A 78 -10.25 2.05 0.70
CA ASN A 78 -9.12 1.55 -0.07
C ASN A 78 -8.90 2.41 -1.32
N GLY A 79 -9.97 2.75 -2.04
CA GLY A 79 -9.94 3.67 -3.17
C GLY A 79 -9.30 5.00 -2.79
N PHE A 80 -9.76 5.61 -1.69
CA PHE A 80 -9.21 6.86 -1.21
C PHE A 80 -7.75 6.71 -0.77
N TYR A 81 -7.40 5.65 -0.05
CA TYR A 81 -6.05 5.36 0.40
C TYR A 81 -5.05 5.19 -0.74
N TYR A 82 -5.30 4.27 -1.67
CA TYR A 82 -4.39 3.98 -2.78
C TYR A 82 -4.32 5.13 -3.78
N ALA A 83 -5.42 5.85 -4.02
CA ALA A 83 -5.39 7.08 -4.81
C ALA A 83 -4.49 8.16 -4.16
N GLY A 84 -4.57 8.33 -2.83
CA GLY A 84 -3.70 9.26 -2.11
C GLY A 84 -2.22 8.91 -2.26
N ILE A 85 -1.87 7.62 -2.17
CA ILE A 85 -0.50 7.14 -2.39
C ILE A 85 -0.05 7.47 -3.82
N ILE A 86 -0.85 7.13 -4.83
CA ILE A 86 -0.52 7.36 -6.24
C ILE A 86 -0.30 8.85 -6.52
N VAL A 87 -1.25 9.70 -6.10
CA VAL A 87 -1.21 11.15 -6.34
C VAL A 87 0.00 11.76 -5.66
N ASN A 88 0.25 11.47 -4.37
CA ASN A 88 1.39 12.04 -3.67
C ASN A 88 2.73 11.61 -4.28
N ASN A 89 2.87 10.34 -4.67
CA ASN A 89 4.10 9.88 -5.31
C ASN A 89 4.31 10.55 -6.68
N ALA A 90 3.26 10.67 -7.51
CA ALA A 90 3.36 11.35 -8.79
C ALA A 90 3.72 12.84 -8.64
N VAL A 91 3.08 13.54 -7.71
CA VAL A 91 3.36 14.95 -7.42
C VAL A 91 4.79 15.14 -6.92
N PHE A 92 5.28 14.29 -6.02
CA PHE A 92 6.66 14.37 -5.51
C PHE A 92 7.71 14.06 -6.59
N THR A 93 7.45 13.07 -7.47
CA THR A 93 8.35 12.78 -8.59
C THR A 93 8.43 13.96 -9.55
N ILE A 94 7.30 14.56 -9.94
CA ILE A 94 7.30 15.71 -10.86
C ILE A 94 7.92 16.95 -10.18
N GLY A 95 7.56 17.21 -8.92
CA GLY A 95 8.08 18.35 -8.16
C GLY A 95 9.59 18.27 -7.95
N SER A 96 10.12 17.08 -7.63
CA SER A 96 11.57 16.88 -7.51
C SER A 96 12.29 17.10 -8.85
N LEU A 97 11.79 16.56 -9.96
CA LEU A 97 12.37 16.81 -11.30
C LEU A 97 12.38 18.31 -11.65
N GLY A 98 11.29 19.02 -11.37
CA GLY A 98 11.19 20.46 -11.57
C GLY A 98 12.21 21.25 -10.73
N LEU A 99 12.35 20.90 -9.45
CA LEU A 99 13.35 21.52 -8.57
C LEU A 99 14.78 21.25 -9.06
N TYR A 100 15.09 20.02 -9.45
CA TYR A 100 16.40 19.68 -10.02
C TYR A 100 16.70 20.48 -11.29
N ALA A 101 15.71 20.66 -12.17
CA ALA A 101 15.88 21.46 -13.39
C ALA A 101 16.14 22.94 -13.07
N VAL A 102 15.45 23.52 -12.07
CA VAL A 102 15.69 24.91 -11.66
C VAL A 102 17.08 25.08 -11.05
N ILE A 103 17.50 24.16 -10.17
CA ILE A 103 18.83 24.20 -9.55
C ILE A 103 19.93 24.02 -10.61
N SER A 104 19.75 23.09 -11.56
CA SER A 104 20.74 22.86 -12.60
C SER A 104 20.88 24.06 -13.54
N LEU A 105 19.79 24.74 -13.89
CA LEU A 105 19.84 26.02 -14.62
C LEU A 105 20.58 27.08 -13.80
N GLY A 106 20.29 27.19 -12.49
CA GLY A 106 21.02 28.09 -11.59
C GLY A 106 22.53 27.88 -11.62
N ASN A 107 22.99 26.62 -11.58
CA ASN A 107 24.43 26.28 -11.65
C ASN A 107 25.06 26.48 -13.04
N ILE A 108 24.26 26.58 -14.12
CA ILE A 108 24.76 26.86 -15.47
C ILE A 108 24.87 28.37 -15.69
N TYR A 109 23.97 29.16 -15.12
CA TYR A 109 23.87 30.60 -15.36
C TYR A 109 24.53 31.49 -14.30
N PHE A 110 24.98 30.94 -13.17
CA PHE A 110 25.71 31.63 -12.10
C PHE A 110 26.98 30.85 -11.72
#